data_AF-A0A7C1HQL7-F1
#
_entry.id   AF-A0A7C1HQL7-F1
#
_cell.length_a   1.000
_cell.length_b   1.000
_cell.length_c   1.000
_cell.angle_alpha   90.00
_cell.angle_beta   90.00
_cell.angle_gamma   90.00
#
_symmetry.space_group_name_H-M   'P 1'
#
loop_
_entity.id
_entity.type
_entity.pdbx_description
1 polymer ?
#
loop_
_entity_poly.entity_id
_entity_poly.type
_entity_poly.pdbx_seq_one_letter_code
_entity_poly.pdbx_strand_id
1 'polypeptide(L)' 'MRYMKIEWLKDEPNSKTLVAYIRHMFGELGLVESGFKVFQGEGLVGCETPWLEKIRGALALKWQFKVTNVSGTRKHARQ' A
#
# COMPACT_ATOMS: atom_id res chain seq x y z
N MET A 1 -10.59 -6.84 1.95
CA MET A 1 -9.68 -5.68 2.12
C MET A 1 -8.97 -5.68 3.49
N ARG A 2 -7.66 -5.43 3.49
CA ARG A 2 -6.82 -5.09 4.66
C ARG A 2 -6.13 -3.74 4.42
N TYR A 3 -5.75 -3.09 5.52
CA TYR A 3 -5.09 -1.80 5.55
C TYR A 3 -3.78 -1.92 6.30
N MET A 4 -2.72 -1.38 5.73
CA MET A 4 -1.38 -1.32 6.30
C MET A 4 -1.05 0.13 6.63
N LYS A 5 -0.56 0.37 7.85
CA LYS A 5 0.05 1.65 8.22
C LYS A 5 1.53 1.61 7.89
N ILE A 6 1.94 2.54 7.05
CA ILE A 6 3.27 2.63 6.48
C ILE A 6 3.94 3.90 6.98
N GLU A 7 5.10 3.74 7.58
CA GLU A 7 6.01 4.83 7.89
C GLU A 7 7.16 4.80 6.89
N TRP A 8 7.22 5.80 6.02
CA TRP A 8 8.30 5.91 5.03
C TRP A 8 9.58 6.38 5.72
N LEU A 9 10.66 5.63 5.56
CA LEU A 9 11.95 5.96 6.18
C LEU A 9 12.70 7.01 5.38
N LYS A 10 12.43 7.10 4.07
CA LYS A 10 13.05 8.04 3.15
C LYS A 10 12.12 8.34 1.98
N ASP A 11 12.02 9.61 1.60
CA ASP A 11 11.28 10.14 0.43
C ASP A 11 9.88 9.52 0.26
N GLU A 12 8.89 10.01 1.02
CA GLU A 12 7.50 9.57 0.90
C GLU A 12 6.99 9.78 -0.54
N PRO A 13 6.64 8.71 -1.26
CA PRO A 13 6.08 8.84 -2.59
C PRO A 13 4.64 9.33 -2.52
N ASN A 14 4.25 10.17 -3.48
CA ASN A 14 2.87 10.60 -3.56
C ASN A 14 1.93 9.46 -4.00
N SER A 15 0.62 9.62 -3.75
CA SER A 15 -0.40 8.63 -4.11
C SER A 15 -0.40 8.27 -5.60
N LYS A 16 -0.20 9.25 -6.49
CA LYS A 16 -0.14 9.00 -7.94
C LYS A 16 1.06 8.13 -8.30
N THR A 17 2.23 8.39 -7.69
CA THR A 17 3.45 7.60 -7.90
C THR A 17 3.27 6.15 -7.42
N LEU A 18 2.66 5.96 -6.26
CA LEU A 18 2.36 4.63 -5.72
C LEU A 18 1.42 3.85 -6.64
N VAL A 19 0.30 4.45 -7.04
CA VAL A 19 -0.68 3.81 -7.93
C VAL A 19 -0.07 3.49 -9.30
N ALA A 20 0.69 4.42 -9.88
CA ALA A 20 1.36 4.21 -11.16
C ALA A 20 2.39 3.07 -11.08
N TYR A 21 3.11 2.96 -9.97
CA TYR A 21 4.08 1.89 -9.78
C TYR A 21 3.43 0.52 -9.60
N ILE A 22 2.36 0.42 -8.80
CA ILE A 22 1.60 -0.84 -8.66
C ILE A 22 0.99 -1.26 -10.00
N ARG A 23 0.47 -0.30 -10.78
CA ARG A 23 0.01 -0.55 -12.16
C ARG A 23 1.14 -1.05 -13.05
N HIS A 24 2.34 -0.49 -12.94
CA HIS A 24 3.49 -0.93 -13.72
C HIS A 24 3.92 -2.36 -13.35
N MET A 25 3.90 -2.71 -12.07
CA MET A 25 4.32 -4.02 -11.57
C MET A 25 3.32 -5.15 -11.88
N PHE A 26 2.02 -4.88 -11.77
CA PHE A 26 0.97 -5.92 -11.86
C PHE A 26 -0.01 -5.73 -13.03
N GLY A 27 0.20 -4.69 -13.85
CA GLY A 27 -0.71 -4.31 -14.92
C GLY A 27 -1.99 -3.63 -14.41
N GLU A 28 -2.85 -3.26 -15.35
CA GLU A 28 -4.13 -2.63 -15.04
C GLU A 28 -5.10 -3.57 -14.32
N LEU A 29 -5.17 -4.84 -14.77
CA LEU A 29 -5.99 -5.85 -14.12
C LEU A 29 -5.55 -6.11 -12.68
N GLY A 30 -4.25 -6.26 -12.44
CA GLY A 30 -3.72 -6.47 -11.09
C GLY A 30 -3.95 -5.27 -10.16
N LEU A 31 -3.92 -4.04 -10.68
CA LEU A 31 -4.30 -2.86 -9.91
C LEU A 31 -5.77 -2.92 -9.48
N VAL A 32 -6.67 -3.31 -10.39
CA VAL A 32 -8.11 -3.41 -10.11
C VAL A 32 -8.40 -4.54 -9.13
N GLU A 33 -7.87 -5.75 -9.35
CA GLU A 33 -8.09 -6.91 -8.49
C GLU A 33 -7.48 -6.75 -7.09
N SER A 34 -6.34 -6.05 -7.00
CA SER A 34 -5.73 -5.75 -5.71
C SER A 34 -6.53 -4.76 -4.87
N GLY A 35 -7.49 -4.04 -5.45
CA GLY A 35 -8.25 -3.00 -4.76
C GLY A 35 -7.35 -1.94 -4.13
N PHE A 36 -6.17 -1.69 -4.72
CA PHE A 36 -5.13 -0.86 -4.11
C PHE A 36 -5.61 0.58 -3.92
N LYS A 37 -5.53 1.08 -2.69
CA LYS A 37 -5.93 2.43 -2.30
C LYS A 37 -4.87 3.06 -1.40
N VAL A 38 -4.58 4.34 -1.62
CA VAL A 38 -3.61 5.09 -0.81
C VAL A 38 -4.35 6.19 -0.05
N PHE A 39 -4.09 6.27 1.25
CA PHE A 39 -4.62 7.30 2.15
C PHE A 39 -3.42 8.07 2.72
N GLN A 40 -2.85 8.97 1.91
CA GLN A 40 -1.60 9.67 2.27
C GLN A 40 -1.71 10.45 3.57
N GLY A 41 -2.82 11.17 3.80
CA GLY A 41 -3.02 11.93 5.04
C GLY A 41 -3.08 11.07 6.31
N GLU A 42 -3.17 9.75 6.18
CA GLU A 42 -3.21 8.80 7.30
C GLU A 42 -2.01 7.84 7.30
N GLY A 43 -1.11 7.93 6.31
CA GLY A 43 -0.02 6.97 6.11
C GLY A 43 -0.53 5.55 5.88
N LEU A 44 -1.73 5.37 5.32
CA LEU A 44 -2.32 4.04 5.11
C LEU A 44 -2.33 3.64 3.64
N VAL A 45 -2.15 2.34 3.42
CA VAL A 45 -2.36 1.68 2.13
C VAL A 45 -3.35 0.53 2.33
N GLY A 46 -4.40 0.52 1.53
CA GLY A 46 -5.41 -0.54 1.49
C GLY A 46 -5.25 -1.43 0.27
N CYS A 47 -5.49 -2.73 0.43
CA CYS A 47 -5.56 -3.69 -0.66
C CYS A 47 -6.38 -4.91 -0.25
N GLU A 48 -6.77 -5.74 -1.21
CA GLU A 48 -7.40 -7.02 -0.93
C GLU A 48 -6.44 -7.97 -0.19
N THR A 49 -6.99 -8.75 0.73
CA THR A 49 -6.21 -9.63 1.63
C THR A 49 -5.19 -10.52 0.89
N PRO A 50 -5.53 -11.21 -0.22
CA PRO A 50 -4.56 -12.03 -0.95
C PRO A 50 -3.45 -11.21 -1.66
N TRP A 51 -3.63 -9.89 -1.79
CA TRP A 51 -2.65 -9.00 -2.42
C TRP A 51 -1.71 -8.34 -1.44
N LEU A 52 -1.95 -8.44 -0.13
CA LEU A 52 -1.20 -7.70 0.90
C LEU A 52 0.32 -7.93 0.82
N GLU A 53 0.74 -9.19 0.80
CA GLU A 53 2.16 -9.57 0.73
C GLU A 53 2.78 -9.15 -0.61
N LYS A 54 2.03 -9.28 -1.71
CA LYS A 54 2.48 -8.90 -3.07
C LYS A 54 2.71 -7.39 -3.18
N ILE A 55 1.75 -6.59 -2.69
CA ILE A 55 1.84 -5.13 -2.69
C ILE A 55 2.99 -4.68 -1.79
N ARG A 56 3.09 -5.23 -0.57
CA ARG A 56 4.20 -4.92 0.35
C ARG A 56 5.55 -5.24 -0.29
N GLY A 57 5.69 -6.41 -0.90
CA GLY A 57 6.91 -6.82 -1.60
C GLY A 57 7.24 -5.87 -2.76
N ALA A 58 6.27 -5.54 -3.61
CA ALA A 58 6.47 -4.61 -4.71
C ALA A 58 6.95 -3.24 -4.23
N LEU A 59 6.33 -2.69 -3.18
CA LEU A 59 6.75 -1.42 -2.59
C LEU A 59 8.18 -1.50 -2.04
N ALA A 60 8.54 -2.62 -1.38
CA ALA A 60 9.86 -2.80 -0.77
C ALA A 60 11.01 -2.88 -1.79
N LEU A 61 10.71 -3.21 -3.06
CA LEU A 61 11.71 -3.18 -4.15
C LEU A 61 12.19 -1.76 -4.48
N LYS A 62 11.38 -0.73 -4.20
CA LYS A 62 11.67 0.65 -4.61
C LYS A 62 11.78 1.62 -3.43
N TRP A 63 11.07 1.38 -2.35
CA TRP A 63 11.01 2.29 -1.20
C TRP A 63 11.35 1.59 0.10
N GLN A 64 12.00 2.35 0.98
CA GLN A 64 12.27 1.93 2.34
C GLN A 64 11.16 2.44 3.26
N PHE A 65 10.47 1.52 3.89
CA PHE A 65 9.40 1.82 4.83
C PHE A 65 9.29 0.75 5.88
N LYS A 66 8.61 1.10 6.97
CA LYS A 66 8.22 0.19 8.03
C LYS A 66 6.70 0.06 8.04
N VAL A 67 6.21 -1.17 8.14
CA VAL A 67 4.79 -1.42 8.42
C VAL A 67 4.62 -1.48 9.93
N THR A 68 3.87 -0.54 10.49
CA THR A 68 3.63 -0.46 11.94
C THR A 68 2.41 -1.27 12.36
N ASN A 69 1.39 -1.31 11.53
CA ASN A 69 0.14 -2.00 11.84
C ASN A 69 -0.54 -2.53 10.57
N VAL A 70 -1.23 -3.65 10.70
CA VAL A 70 -2.06 -4.25 9.64
C VAL A 70 -3.41 -4.63 10.23
N SER A 71 -4.49 -4.12 9.67
CA SER A 71 -5.84 -4.40 10.17
C SER A 71 -6.87 -4.56 9.06
N GLY A 72 -7.99 -5.23 9.38
CA GLY A 72 -9.14 -5.35 8.48
C GLY A 72 -9.92 -4.04 8.30
N THR A 73 -9.79 -3.08 9.22
CA THR A 73 -10.47 -1.78 9.13
C THR A 73 -9.51 -0.61 9.24
N ARG A 74 -9.84 0.50 8.57
CA ARG A 74 -9.01 1.72 8.57
C ARG A 74 -8.80 2.29 9.97
N LYS A 75 -9.88 2.30 10.78
CA LYS A 75 -9.87 2.82 12.16
C LYS A 75 -8.84 2.12 13.04
N HIS A 76 -8.70 0.80 12.91
CA HIS A 76 -7.73 0.04 13.70
C HIS A 76 -6.33 0.08 13.10
N ALA A 77 -6.19 0.14 11.77
CA ALA A 77 -4.88 0.28 11.15
C ALA A 77 -4.22 1.63 11.48
N ARG A 78 -5.01 2.69 11.71
CA ARG A 78 -4.49 4.02 12.08
C ARG A 78 -3.95 4.11 13.51
N GLN A 79 -4.45 3.28 14.42
CA GLN A 79 -3.99 3.20 15.82
C GLN A 79 -2.58 2.62 15.85
#